data_AF-A0A1I1NJ87-F1
#
_entry.id   AF-A0A1I1NJ87-F1
#
_cell.length_a   1.000
_cell.length_b   1.000
_cell.length_c   1.000
_cell.angle_alpha   90.00
_cell.angle_beta   90.00
_cell.angle_gamma   90.00
#
_symmetry.space_group_name_H-M   'P 1'
#
loop_
_entity.id
_entity.type
_entity.pdbx_description
1 polymer ?
#
loop_
_entity_poly.entity_id
_entity_poly.type
_entity_poly.pdbx_seq_one_letter_code
_entity_poly.pdbx_strand_id
1 'polypeptide(L)' 'MQEITLKEHTRAELEIQMVKNAEFGFLPVGNVVKNQNGLFEIQMVKHGI' A
#
# COMPACT_ATOMS: atom_id res chain seq x y z
N MET A 1 11.94 10.02 -5.80
CA MET A 1 11.01 9.28 -4.92
C MET A 1 10.08 8.50 -5.83
N GLN A 2 9.93 7.18 -5.64
CA GLN A 2 8.94 6.38 -6.39
C GLN A 2 7.72 6.19 -5.50
N GLU A 3 6.51 6.34 -6.04
CA GLU A 3 5.25 6.21 -5.30
C GLU A 3 4.39 5.13 -5.95
N ILE A 4 3.76 4.29 -5.15
CA ILE A 4 2.85 3.24 -5.59
C ILE A 4 1.55 3.30 -4.77
N THR A 5 0.46 2.85 -5.37
CA THR A 5 -0.81 2.66 -4.66
C THR A 5 -1.19 1.19 -4.75
N LEU A 6 -1.29 0.54 -3.59
CA LEU A 6 -1.78 -0.83 -3.49
C LEU A 6 -3.30 -0.81 -3.39
N LYS A 7 -3.99 -1.76 -4.03
CA LYS A 7 -5.45 -1.86 -4.05
C LYS A 7 -5.88 -3.32 -4.00
N GLU A 8 -6.63 -3.72 -2.98
CA GLU A 8 -7.04 -5.12 -2.77
C GLU A 8 -8.49 -5.23 -2.29
N HIS A 9 -9.11 -6.41 -2.45
CA HIS A 9 -10.49 -6.64 -2.08
C HIS A 9 -10.70 -6.75 -0.57
N THR A 10 -9.70 -7.26 0.15
CA THR A 10 -9.72 -7.36 1.61
C THR A 10 -8.56 -6.61 2.23
N ARG A 11 -8.74 -6.20 3.49
CA ARG A 11 -7.67 -5.54 4.26
C ARG A 11 -6.47 -6.49 4.46
N ALA A 12 -6.73 -7.78 4.68
CA ALA A 12 -5.67 -8.77 4.88
C ALA A 12 -4.79 -8.92 3.64
N GLU A 13 -5.37 -8.97 2.43
CA GLU A 13 -4.61 -9.00 1.18
C GLU A 13 -3.78 -7.73 0.99
N LEU A 14 -4.35 -6.56 1.32
CA LEU A 14 -3.63 -5.30 1.28
C LEU A 14 -2.43 -5.30 2.22
N GLU A 15 -2.60 -5.79 3.46
CA GLU A 15 -1.53 -5.89 4.45
C GLU A 15 -0.40 -6.82 3.99
N ILE A 16 -0.73 -7.95 3.35
CA ILE A 16 0.28 -8.84 2.76
C ILE A 16 1.09 -8.12 1.67
N GLN A 17 0.42 -7.37 0.79
CA GLN A 17 1.09 -6.59 -0.25
C GLN A 17 1.94 -5.47 0.35
N MET A 18 1.47 -4.82 1.41
CA MET A 18 2.24 -3.79 2.13
C MET A 18 3.54 -4.36 2.70
N VAL A 19 3.48 -5.53 3.36
CA VAL A 19 4.67 -6.19 3.91
C VAL A 19 5.66 -6.55 2.80
N LYS A 20 5.18 -7.16 1.70
CA LYS A 20 6.03 -7.47 0.54
C LYS A 20 6.71 -6.24 -0.04
N ASN A 21 5.98 -5.14 -0.20
CA ASN A 21 6.55 -3.89 -0.74
C ASN A 21 7.49 -3.21 0.26
N ALA A 22 7.26 -3.35 1.56
CA ALA A 22 8.16 -2.86 2.60
C ALA A 22 9.54 -3.51 2.53
N GLU A 23 9.63 -4.80 2.15
CA GLU A 23 10.92 -5.47 1.89
C GLU A 23 11.73 -4.81 0.76
N PHE A 24 11.07 -4.13 -0.18
CA PHE A 24 11.71 -3.38 -1.27
C PHE A 24 11.93 -1.90 -0.95
N GLY A 25 11.73 -1.48 0.32
CA GLY A 25 11.93 -0.11 0.78
C GLY A 25 10.75 0.82 0.56
N PHE A 26 9.55 0.29 0.27
CA PHE A 26 8.34 1.11 0.22
C PHE A 26 7.71 1.23 1.61
N LEU A 27 7.46 2.46 2.04
CA LEU A 27 6.80 2.74 3.31
C LEU A 27 5.41 3.33 3.07
N PRO A 28 4.38 2.91 3.83
CA PRO A 28 3.06 3.51 3.73
C PRO A 28 3.11 4.98 4.16
N VAL A 29 2.53 5.87 3.36
CA VAL A 29 2.48 7.34 3.62
C VAL A 29 1.10 7.83 4.03
N GLY A 30 0.19 6.91 4.35
CA GLY A 30 -1.16 7.26 4.74
C GLY A 30 -1.90 6.09 5.38
N ASN A 31 -3.18 6.31 5.63
CA ASN A 31 -4.08 5.28 6.15
C ASN A 31 -4.65 4.44 5.02
N VAL A 32 -4.97 3.19 5.33
CA VAL A 32 -5.80 2.36 4.46
C VAL A 32 -7.18 3.00 4.36
N VAL A 33 -7.64 3.26 3.14
CA VAL A 33 -8.98 3.78 2.85
C VAL A 33 -9.74 2.78 1.99
N LYS A 34 -11.08 2.81 2.04
CA LYS A 34 -11.92 2.01 1.16
C LYS A 34 -12.42 2.91 0.03
N ASN A 35 -12.11 2.56 -1.20
CA ASN A 35 -12.48 3.37 -2.36
C ASN A 35 -13.94 3.16 -2.77
N GLN A 36 -14.41 3.95 -3.75
CA GLN A 36 -15.79 3.89 -4.23
C GLN A 36 -16.16 2.54 -4.88
N ASN A 37 -15.15 1.77 -5.33
CA ASN A 37 -15.33 0.42 -5.87
C ASN A 37 -15.34 -0.66 -4.77
N GLY A 38 -15.21 -0.26 -3.50
CA GLY A 38 -15.19 -1.16 -2.36
C GLY A 38 -13.85 -1.85 -2.11
N LEU A 39 -12.77 -1.46 -2.80
CA LEU A 39 -11.42 -1.96 -2.58
C LEU A 39 -10.73 -1.18 -1.47
N PHE A 40 -9.89 -1.85 -0.70
CA PHE A 40 -8.97 -1.23 0.24
C PHE A 40 -7.75 -0.72 -0.52
N GLU A 41 -7.37 0.54 -0.33
CA GLU A 41 -6.20 1.13 -0.95
C GLU A 41 -5.30 1.85 0.06
N ILE A 42 -4.01 1.88 -0.24
CA ILE A 42 -3.00 2.62 0.52
C ILE A 42 -1.88 3.10 -0.41
N GLN A 43 -1.42 4.32 -0.16
CA GLN A 43 -0.24 4.88 -0.84
C GLN A 43 1.03 4.50 -0.09
N MET A 44 2.04 4.07 -0.84
CA MET A 44 3.37 3.78 -0.33
C MET A 44 4.42 4.51 -1.16
N VAL A 45 5.49 4.97 -0.52
CA VAL A 45 6.60 5.65 -1.19
C VAL A 45 7.90 4.91 -0.93
N LYS A 46 8.71 4.77 -1.96
CA LYS A 46 10.06 4.23 -1.88
C LYS A 46 10.94 5.26 -1.22
N HIS A 47 11.33 5.00 0.02
CA HIS A 47 12.43 5.73 0.62
C HIS A 47 13.72 5.20 -0.01
N GLY A 48 14.41 6.07 -0.76
CA GLY A 48 15.78 5.80 -1.16
C GLY A 48 16.64 5.81 0.11
N ILE A 49 17.32 4.69 0.36
CA ILE A 49 18.42 4.64 1.34
C ILE A 49 19.57 5.45 0.76
#